data_AF-A0A7W4NNW4-F1
#
_entry.id   AF-A0A7W4NNW4-F1
#
_cell.length_a   1.000
_cell.length_b   1.000
_cell.length_c   1.000
_cell.angle_alpha   90.00
_cell.angle_beta   90.00
_cell.angle_gamma   90.00
#
_symmetry.space_group_name_H-M   'P 1'
#
loop_
_entity.id
_entity.type
_entity.pdbx_description
1 polymer ?
#
loop_
_entity_poly.entity_id
_entity_poly.type
_entity_poly.pdbx_seq_one_letter_code
_entity_poly.pdbx_strand_id
1 'polypeptide(L)'
;MSTPIGYSHCNLDLSNQKLALLGLVQTALDRGVHAIRLPALAPFVSGAPGNAGSPLAETCPFADYYDLDALKRFMRIFGLELIEDPETNTEEPYGSFMTGASAVGLSGARGLGALYGHVCQFFSHLIPSIRVAETLATFRKEVYDSLAIKTALHLCIDTDLSEEAGIVACETILRKVQSWPTLAETPIYVACEEQTLPVSKEKIRQMARNGYGLDLVWKSDLLTGQALAAWNSLDLSLLDFETALAASLFIGNSHSTFSNLVSFEKFCRDRTNIQNHAIHNGQEATLTQRRDNGVECDPILVATSLLQRLPLVPLGTHDCRWPAAIHAHVAGFGDMESTTAPVPGLAGGDLVVGSPRDDGRWICGIAIAIEEIAGIAIEYRVLDDTGQWSDWVANGAFAGYHSDHRALRGVAIRLAGPAALHYDCLYGATFAESDTCIMRANGEACQSPDQRAVTCLHVLFRPAFGACPRASRSMPTIL
;
A
#
# COMPACT_ATOMS: atom_id res chain seq x y z
N MET A 1 11.93 -29.37 18.94
CA MET A 1 12.06 -27.92 18.65
C MET A 1 12.36 -27.79 17.17
N SER A 2 11.61 -26.97 16.43
CA SER A 2 11.89 -26.69 15.03
C SER A 2 13.23 -25.97 14.90
N THR A 3 14.01 -26.27 13.86
CA THR A 3 15.25 -25.54 13.57
C THR A 3 14.94 -24.06 13.38
N PRO A 4 15.66 -23.15 14.06
CA PRO A 4 15.47 -21.71 13.86
C PRO A 4 15.71 -21.31 12.41
N ILE A 5 15.07 -20.21 11.97
CA ILE A 5 15.34 -19.65 10.64
C ILE A 5 16.08 -18.32 10.70
N GLY A 6 16.94 -18.09 9.72
CA GLY A 6 17.60 -16.81 9.51
C GLY A 6 18.81 -16.88 8.58
N TYR A 7 19.47 -15.75 8.43
CA TYR A 7 20.72 -15.58 7.71
C TYR A 7 21.63 -14.60 8.46
N SER A 8 22.94 -14.73 8.28
CA SER A 8 23.95 -13.97 9.02
C SER A 8 23.97 -12.47 8.69
N HIS A 9 23.71 -12.10 7.44
CA HIS A 9 23.78 -10.73 6.98
C HIS A 9 22.86 -10.46 5.78
N CYS A 10 22.46 -9.20 5.59
CA CYS A 10 21.70 -8.73 4.43
C CYS A 10 22.45 -7.57 3.77
N ASN A 11 22.95 -7.75 2.54
CA ASN A 11 23.68 -6.72 1.79
C ASN A 11 22.85 -6.05 0.69
N LEU A 12 21.52 -6.13 0.80
CA LEU A 12 20.60 -5.42 -0.09
C LEU A 12 20.53 -3.92 0.28
N ASP A 13 19.87 -3.08 -0.53
CA ASP A 13 19.54 -1.72 -0.10
C ASP A 13 18.63 -1.71 1.14
N LEU A 14 18.53 -0.56 1.82
CA LEU A 14 17.77 -0.43 3.07
C LEU A 14 16.35 -1.00 2.98
N SER A 15 15.61 -0.70 1.92
CA SER A 15 14.20 -1.07 1.82
C SER A 15 14.06 -2.56 1.54
N ASN A 16 14.97 -3.12 0.76
CA ASN A 16 15.06 -4.55 0.51
C ASN A 16 15.51 -5.32 1.75
N GLN A 17 16.39 -4.76 2.59
CA GLN A 17 16.73 -5.34 3.90
C GLN A 17 15.51 -5.39 4.83
N LYS A 18 14.70 -4.33 4.89
CA LYS A 18 13.43 -4.31 5.64
C LYS A 18 12.46 -5.39 5.15
N LEU A 19 12.31 -5.53 3.83
CA LEU A 19 11.47 -6.55 3.20
C LEU A 19 12.02 -7.96 3.43
N ALA A 20 13.34 -8.17 3.37
CA ALA A 20 13.95 -9.46 3.67
C ALA A 20 13.69 -9.89 5.11
N LEU A 21 13.78 -8.96 6.06
CA LEU A 21 13.44 -9.23 7.46
C LEU A 21 11.95 -9.58 7.64
N LEU A 22 11.04 -8.87 6.95
CA LEU A 22 9.63 -9.26 6.92
C LEU A 22 9.44 -10.66 6.32
N GLY A 23 10.19 -11.00 5.27
CA GLY A 23 10.14 -12.31 4.64
C GLY A 23 10.58 -13.44 5.56
N LEU A 24 11.55 -13.20 6.45
CA LEU A 24 11.88 -14.13 7.53
C LEU A 24 10.69 -14.33 8.47
N VAL A 25 10.06 -13.23 8.92
CA VAL A 25 8.87 -13.30 9.78
C VAL A 25 7.74 -14.08 9.09
N GLN A 26 7.46 -13.80 7.83
CA GLN A 26 6.45 -14.49 7.04
C GLN A 26 6.76 -15.99 6.92
N THR A 27 8.01 -16.33 6.59
CA THR A 27 8.46 -17.72 6.43
C THR A 27 8.34 -18.50 7.75
N ALA A 28 8.67 -17.87 8.87
CA ALA A 28 8.51 -18.47 10.20
C ALA A 28 7.04 -18.79 10.48
N LEU A 29 6.14 -17.84 10.25
CA LEU A 29 4.71 -18.02 10.46
C LEU A 29 4.13 -19.11 9.54
N ASP A 30 4.49 -19.11 8.27
CA ASP A 30 3.99 -20.09 7.28
C ASP A 30 4.46 -21.52 7.60
N ARG A 31 5.69 -21.67 8.10
CA ARG A 31 6.28 -22.99 8.43
C ARG A 31 6.02 -23.41 9.87
N GLY A 32 5.36 -22.58 10.70
CA GLY A 32 5.17 -22.84 12.13
C GLY A 32 6.49 -22.90 12.90
N VAL A 33 7.51 -22.16 12.47
CA VAL A 33 8.80 -22.04 13.17
C VAL A 33 8.74 -20.85 14.11
N HIS A 34 9.08 -21.06 15.37
CA HIS A 34 8.99 -20.01 16.40
C HIS A 34 10.27 -19.18 16.55
N ALA A 35 11.43 -19.76 16.29
CA ALA A 35 12.72 -19.10 16.54
C ALA A 35 13.26 -18.42 15.27
N ILE A 36 13.50 -17.12 15.35
CA ILE A 36 14.08 -16.29 14.28
C ILE A 36 15.43 -15.75 14.74
N ARG A 37 16.42 -15.86 13.87
CA ARG A 37 17.70 -15.17 14.01
C ARG A 37 17.66 -13.87 13.21
N LEU A 38 18.02 -12.76 13.85
CA LEU A 38 18.19 -11.49 13.15
C LEU A 38 19.50 -11.46 12.34
N PRO A 39 19.47 -10.91 11.12
CA PRO A 39 20.69 -10.66 10.36
C PRO A 39 21.42 -9.41 10.85
N ALA A 40 22.73 -9.36 10.65
CA ALA A 40 23.43 -8.08 10.58
C ALA A 40 22.96 -7.31 9.34
N LEU A 41 22.81 -6.00 9.49
CA LEU A 41 22.57 -5.09 8.37
C LEU A 41 23.90 -4.79 7.68
N ALA A 42 23.86 -4.20 6.50
CA ALA A 42 25.07 -3.73 5.84
C ALA A 42 24.80 -2.48 4.98
N PRO A 43 25.79 -1.58 4.82
CA PRO A 43 25.74 -0.54 3.80
C PRO A 43 25.69 -1.19 2.41
N PHE A 44 24.85 -0.67 1.52
CA PHE A 44 24.82 -1.15 0.14
C PHE A 44 26.08 -0.68 -0.60
N VAL A 45 26.69 -1.58 -1.36
CA VAL A 45 27.86 -1.31 -2.20
C VAL A 45 27.52 -1.68 -3.64
N SER A 46 27.36 -0.66 -4.50
CA SER A 46 27.13 -0.86 -5.93
C SER A 46 28.31 -1.59 -6.58
N GLY A 47 28.04 -2.59 -7.42
CA GLY A 47 29.06 -3.40 -8.11
C GLY A 47 29.67 -4.54 -7.28
N ALA A 48 29.26 -4.73 -6.01
CA ALA A 48 29.58 -5.95 -5.29
C ALA A 48 28.72 -7.11 -5.86
N PRO A 49 29.30 -8.28 -6.18
CA PRO A 49 28.51 -9.41 -6.65
C PRO A 49 27.44 -9.73 -5.59
N GLY A 50 26.16 -9.71 -5.98
CA GLY A 50 25.02 -10.12 -5.15
C GLY A 50 25.01 -11.61 -4.77
N ASN A 51 26.17 -12.26 -4.83
CA ASN A 51 26.36 -13.62 -4.35
C ASN A 51 26.73 -13.56 -2.87
N ALA A 52 26.20 -14.51 -2.09
CA ALA A 52 26.45 -14.76 -0.67
C ALA A 52 27.93 -15.05 -0.29
N GLY A 53 28.90 -14.70 -1.14
CA GLY A 53 30.34 -14.90 -0.95
C GLY A 53 31.21 -13.69 -1.28
N SER A 54 30.64 -12.53 -1.64
CA SER A 54 31.41 -11.28 -1.70
C SER A 54 31.73 -10.82 -0.28
N PRO A 55 32.98 -10.46 0.05
CA PRO A 55 33.29 -9.97 1.38
C PRO A 55 32.48 -8.71 1.67
N LEU A 56 31.66 -8.76 2.71
CA LEU A 56 31.05 -7.58 3.31
C LEU A 56 32.18 -6.61 3.69
N ALA A 57 32.14 -5.40 3.15
CA ALA A 57 33.07 -4.35 3.54
C ALA A 57 32.86 -3.95 5.02
N GLU A 58 31.62 -4.02 5.49
CA GLU A 58 31.18 -3.63 6.83
C GLU A 58 29.88 -4.38 7.21
N THR A 59 29.74 -4.72 8.49
CA THR A 59 28.48 -5.23 9.05
C THR A 59 27.99 -4.30 10.13
N CYS A 60 26.71 -3.96 10.09
CA CYS A 60 26.03 -3.07 11.00
C CYS A 60 25.16 -3.89 11.97
N PRO A 61 25.45 -3.89 13.29
CA PRO A 61 24.62 -4.59 14.26
C PRO A 61 23.18 -4.08 14.23
N PHE A 62 22.20 -4.99 14.16
CA PHE A 62 20.79 -4.61 14.06
C PHE A 62 20.33 -3.68 15.20
N ALA A 63 20.84 -3.92 16.41
CA ALA A 63 20.53 -3.15 17.62
C ALA A 63 20.92 -1.66 17.54
N ASP A 64 21.92 -1.33 16.72
CA ASP A 64 22.38 0.05 16.54
C ASP A 64 21.40 0.85 15.65
N TYR A 65 20.62 0.15 14.83
CA TYR A 65 19.76 0.72 13.80
C TYR A 65 18.28 0.66 14.12
N TYR A 66 17.84 -0.29 14.94
CA TYR A 66 16.43 -0.46 15.31
C TYR A 66 16.22 -0.78 16.79
N ASP A 67 15.08 -0.34 17.33
CA ASP A 67 14.62 -0.66 18.69
C ASP A 67 14.31 -2.17 18.82
N LEU A 68 15.24 -2.90 19.43
CA LEU A 68 15.10 -4.33 19.68
C LEU A 68 13.96 -4.66 20.64
N ASP A 69 13.63 -3.80 21.61
CA ASP A 69 12.57 -4.09 22.56
C ASP A 69 11.19 -3.96 21.88
N ALA A 70 11.02 -2.98 21.00
CA ALA A 70 9.84 -2.89 20.15
C ALA A 70 9.68 -4.12 19.25
N LEU A 71 10.76 -4.56 18.61
CA LEU A 71 10.73 -5.74 17.75
C LEU A 71 10.46 -7.02 18.55
N LYS A 72 11.10 -7.23 19.70
CA LYS A 72 10.85 -8.38 20.60
C LYS A 72 9.41 -8.41 21.08
N ARG A 73 8.80 -7.27 21.38
CA ARG A 73 7.37 -7.17 21.72
C ARG A 73 6.50 -7.65 20.56
N PHE A 74 6.75 -7.18 19.34
CA PHE A 74 6.06 -7.64 18.13
C PHE A 74 6.20 -9.16 17.96
N MET A 75 7.42 -9.69 17.98
CA MET A 75 7.70 -11.12 17.75
C MET A 75 6.88 -11.99 18.71
N ARG A 76 6.92 -11.68 20.02
CA ARG A 76 6.19 -12.43 21.05
C ARG A 76 4.67 -12.42 20.84
N ILE A 77 4.08 -11.30 20.39
CA ILE A 77 2.63 -11.20 20.11
C ILE A 77 2.21 -12.19 19.02
N PHE A 78 3.07 -12.40 18.03
CA PHE A 78 2.84 -13.33 16.92
C PHE A 78 3.42 -14.73 17.17
N GLY A 79 3.77 -15.05 18.42
CA GLY A 79 4.27 -16.38 18.78
C GLY A 79 5.69 -16.69 18.27
N LEU A 80 6.47 -15.65 17.99
CA LEU A 80 7.85 -15.71 17.54
C LEU A 80 8.82 -15.30 18.66
N GLU A 81 10.04 -15.82 18.60
CA GLU A 81 11.12 -15.56 19.53
C GLU A 81 12.39 -15.22 18.76
N LEU A 82 13.08 -14.16 19.19
CA LEU A 82 14.41 -13.85 18.68
C LEU A 82 15.45 -14.64 19.46
N ILE A 83 16.32 -15.34 18.74
CA ILE A 83 17.39 -16.15 19.35
C ILE A 83 18.78 -15.67 18.93
N GLU A 84 19.76 -15.98 19.78
CA GLU A 84 21.19 -15.79 19.52
C GLU A 84 21.82 -17.13 19.08
N ASP A 85 21.92 -17.34 17.77
CA ASP A 85 22.68 -18.40 17.04
C ASP A 85 22.28 -19.89 17.28
N PRO A 86 22.33 -20.76 16.25
CA PRO A 86 23.62 -21.36 15.85
C PRO A 86 23.87 -21.52 14.32
N GLU A 87 25.04 -21.04 13.90
CA GLU A 87 26.03 -21.55 12.93
C GLU A 87 25.65 -21.88 11.47
N THR A 88 24.38 -21.96 11.08
CA THR A 88 24.02 -22.22 9.66
C THR A 88 22.93 -21.27 9.16
N ASN A 89 23.20 -20.61 8.02
CA ASN A 89 22.17 -19.88 7.28
C ASN A 89 21.14 -20.90 6.77
N THR A 90 19.89 -20.79 7.20
CA THR A 90 18.80 -21.66 6.71
C THR A 90 18.00 -21.00 5.60
N GLU A 91 18.06 -19.67 5.52
CA GLU A 91 17.39 -18.86 4.51
C GLU A 91 18.43 -18.01 3.76
N GLU A 92 18.03 -17.45 2.62
CA GLU A 92 18.87 -16.57 1.80
C GLU A 92 18.24 -15.16 1.75
N PRO A 93 19.05 -14.08 1.84
CA PRO A 93 18.55 -12.71 1.89
C PRO A 93 17.60 -12.31 0.75
N TYR A 94 17.94 -12.61 -0.50
CA TYR A 94 17.15 -12.23 -1.66
C TYR A 94 15.83 -13.01 -1.75
N GLY A 95 15.85 -14.32 -1.48
CA GLY A 95 14.65 -15.14 -1.36
C GLY A 95 13.71 -14.63 -0.26
N SER A 96 14.27 -14.24 0.88
CA SER A 96 13.50 -13.61 1.97
C SER A 96 12.93 -12.26 1.53
N PHE A 97 13.69 -11.44 0.80
CA PHE A 97 13.20 -10.18 0.23
C PHE A 97 11.98 -10.42 -0.67
N MET A 98 12.03 -11.40 -1.58
CA MET A 98 10.90 -11.74 -2.46
C MET A 98 9.66 -12.16 -1.66
N THR A 99 9.84 -12.96 -0.62
CA THR A 99 8.75 -13.37 0.29
C THR A 99 8.15 -12.17 1.01
N GLY A 100 8.97 -11.25 1.53
CA GLY A 100 8.49 -10.04 2.19
C GLY A 100 7.77 -9.08 1.25
N ALA A 101 8.29 -8.89 0.03
CA ALA A 101 7.64 -8.08 -1.00
C ALA A 101 6.26 -8.65 -1.38
N SER A 102 6.16 -9.97 -1.54
CA SER A 102 4.89 -10.66 -1.77
C SER A 102 3.92 -10.46 -0.60
N ALA A 103 4.40 -10.59 0.64
CA ALA A 103 3.58 -10.40 1.85
C ALA A 103 3.01 -8.96 1.95
N VAL A 104 3.79 -7.94 1.56
CA VAL A 104 3.32 -6.55 1.47
C VAL A 104 2.21 -6.42 0.42
N GLY A 105 2.41 -6.95 -0.78
CA GLY A 105 1.42 -6.90 -1.86
C GLY A 105 0.09 -7.57 -1.48
N LEU A 106 0.16 -8.77 -0.89
CA LEU A 106 -1.02 -9.50 -0.42
C LEU A 106 -1.74 -8.79 0.73
N SER A 107 -0.98 -8.27 1.70
CA SER A 107 -1.56 -7.59 2.86
C SER A 107 -2.21 -6.28 2.47
N GLY A 108 -1.49 -5.42 1.75
CA GLY A 108 -1.99 -4.10 1.42
C GLY A 108 -3.14 -4.11 0.41
N ALA A 109 -3.31 -5.17 -0.38
CA ALA A 109 -4.53 -5.38 -1.14
C ALA A 109 -5.79 -5.40 -0.25
N ARG A 110 -5.70 -5.71 1.05
CA ARG A 110 -6.84 -5.70 1.98
C ARG A 110 -7.25 -4.30 2.46
N GLY A 111 -6.61 -3.23 1.97
CA GLY A 111 -6.90 -1.85 2.39
C GLY A 111 -6.75 -1.69 3.91
N LEU A 112 -7.64 -0.93 4.55
CA LEU A 112 -7.61 -0.69 6.01
C LEU A 112 -7.68 -1.98 6.85
N GLY A 113 -8.27 -3.06 6.33
CA GLY A 113 -8.30 -4.36 7.00
C GLY A 113 -6.90 -4.97 7.22
N ALA A 114 -5.91 -4.55 6.43
CA ALA A 114 -4.52 -5.00 6.56
C ALA A 114 -3.84 -4.53 7.86
N LEU A 115 -4.29 -3.42 8.45
CA LEU A 115 -3.58 -2.70 9.53
C LEU A 115 -3.34 -3.53 10.80
N TYR A 116 -4.05 -4.64 10.99
CA TYR A 116 -3.97 -5.51 12.16
C TYR A 116 -3.20 -6.79 11.89
N GLY A 117 -2.94 -7.10 10.62
CA GLY A 117 -2.11 -8.23 10.23
C GLY A 117 -0.65 -8.02 10.66
N HIS A 118 0.07 -9.12 10.81
CA HIS A 118 1.48 -9.11 11.22
C HIS A 118 2.35 -8.26 10.30
N VAL A 119 2.04 -8.14 9.01
CA VAL A 119 2.80 -7.30 8.05
C VAL A 119 2.75 -5.82 8.44
N CYS A 120 1.55 -5.25 8.65
CA CYS A 120 1.44 -3.85 9.06
C CYS A 120 1.94 -3.62 10.48
N GLN A 121 1.72 -4.59 11.37
CA GLN A 121 2.24 -4.54 12.73
C GLN A 121 3.77 -4.58 12.76
N PHE A 122 4.41 -5.34 11.87
CA PHE A 122 5.86 -5.39 11.72
C PHE A 122 6.42 -4.01 11.39
N PHE A 123 5.92 -3.33 10.34
CA PHE A 123 6.42 -1.99 9.97
C PHE A 123 6.09 -0.90 11.00
N SER A 124 5.01 -1.08 11.77
CA SER A 124 4.69 -0.19 12.89
C SER A 124 5.66 -0.34 14.07
N HIS A 125 6.27 -1.52 14.23
CA HIS A 125 7.18 -1.85 15.34
C HIS A 125 8.66 -2.00 14.92
N LEU A 126 8.96 -1.92 13.63
CA LEU A 126 10.31 -1.74 13.12
C LEU A 126 10.67 -0.26 13.25
N ILE A 127 11.09 0.14 14.45
CA ILE A 127 11.32 1.54 14.83
C ILE A 127 12.81 1.85 14.66
N PRO A 128 13.21 2.73 13.73
CA PRO A 128 14.61 3.10 13.57
C PRO A 128 15.16 3.84 14.79
N SER A 129 16.32 3.44 15.29
CA SER A 129 17.02 4.06 16.43
C SER A 129 17.38 5.53 16.16
N ILE A 130 17.60 5.89 14.88
CA ILE A 130 17.85 7.27 14.46
C ILE A 130 16.73 8.25 14.86
N ARG A 131 15.51 7.76 15.14
CA ARG A 131 14.37 8.59 15.59
C ARG A 131 14.59 9.32 16.90
N VAL A 132 15.41 8.77 17.78
CA VAL A 132 15.77 9.39 19.06
C VAL A 132 17.16 10.03 19.02
N ALA A 133 17.84 9.97 17.89
CA ALA A 133 19.15 10.59 17.72
C ALA A 133 19.03 12.11 17.60
N GLU A 134 19.87 12.84 18.35
CA GLU A 134 19.94 14.30 18.31
C GLU A 134 20.23 14.83 16.90
N THR A 135 21.02 14.08 16.11
CA THR A 135 21.34 14.43 14.72
C THR A 135 20.08 14.48 13.84
N LEU A 136 19.18 13.50 13.95
CA LEU A 136 17.92 13.54 13.19
C LEU A 136 17.00 14.64 13.70
N ALA A 137 16.94 14.88 15.01
CA ALA A 137 16.14 15.97 15.56
C ALA A 137 16.61 17.33 15.01
N THR A 138 17.93 17.55 14.95
CA THR A 138 18.54 18.75 14.39
C THR A 138 18.28 18.86 12.88
N PHE A 139 18.45 17.76 12.16
CA PHE A 139 18.19 17.70 10.72
C PHE A 139 16.72 17.98 10.39
N ARG A 140 15.78 17.35 11.10
CA ARG A 140 14.34 17.56 10.92
C ARG A 140 13.93 18.99 11.26
N LYS A 141 14.53 19.60 12.29
CA LYS A 141 14.32 21.01 12.60
C LYS A 141 14.73 21.89 11.42
N GLU A 142 15.88 21.62 10.81
CA GLU A 142 16.32 22.39 9.64
C GLU A 142 15.38 22.18 8.44
N VAL A 143 15.00 20.94 8.14
CA VAL A 143 14.11 20.61 7.02
C VAL A 143 12.71 21.21 7.21
N TYR A 144 12.06 20.96 8.35
CA TYR A 144 10.64 21.23 8.54
C TYR A 144 10.34 22.54 9.26
N ASP A 145 11.23 23.03 10.12
CA ASP A 145 11.00 24.28 10.87
C ASP A 145 11.71 25.46 10.18
N SER A 146 13.00 25.34 9.86
CA SER A 146 13.77 26.42 9.22
C SER A 146 13.38 26.62 7.76
N LEU A 147 13.43 25.55 6.96
CA LEU A 147 13.13 25.59 5.51
C LEU A 147 11.65 25.38 5.20
N ALA A 148 10.84 25.01 6.20
CA ALA A 148 9.42 24.73 6.05
C ALA A 148 9.08 23.72 4.94
N ILE A 149 9.99 22.79 4.64
CA ILE A 149 9.83 21.83 3.54
C ILE A 149 8.58 20.98 3.75
N LYS A 150 7.67 20.97 2.78
CA LYS A 150 6.48 20.11 2.80
C LYS A 150 6.58 18.92 1.86
N THR A 151 7.44 19.00 0.86
CA THR A 151 7.53 18.04 -0.24
C THR A 151 8.85 17.30 -0.19
N ALA A 152 8.80 15.98 -0.23
CA ALA A 152 9.94 15.12 -0.50
C ALA A 152 9.80 14.45 -1.88
N LEU A 153 10.82 14.57 -2.70
CA LEU A 153 10.94 13.93 -4.01
C LEU A 153 12.02 12.85 -3.94
N HIS A 154 11.65 11.60 -4.15
CA HIS A 154 12.62 10.55 -4.42
C HIS A 154 13.00 10.59 -5.90
N LEU A 155 14.19 11.11 -6.22
CA LEU A 155 14.69 11.26 -7.58
C LEU A 155 15.32 9.95 -8.04
N CYS A 156 14.48 9.05 -8.56
CA CYS A 156 14.91 7.73 -9.02
C CYS A 156 15.21 7.77 -10.53
N ILE A 157 16.47 7.96 -10.88
CA ILE A 157 16.98 7.96 -12.26
C ILE A 157 17.99 6.81 -12.40
N ASP A 158 17.92 6.11 -13.53
CA ASP A 158 18.84 5.03 -13.85
C ASP A 158 20.28 5.56 -13.95
N THR A 159 21.17 4.92 -13.20
CA THR A 159 22.58 5.31 -13.03
C THR A 159 23.41 5.03 -14.27
N ASP A 160 22.93 4.14 -15.15
CA ASP A 160 23.63 3.73 -16.38
C ASP A 160 23.32 4.66 -17.58
N LEU A 161 22.46 5.66 -17.38
CA LEU A 161 22.12 6.64 -18.43
C LEU A 161 23.30 7.55 -18.74
N SER A 162 23.41 7.96 -20.02
CA SER A 162 24.29 9.08 -20.38
C SER A 162 23.83 10.36 -19.70
N GLU A 163 24.72 11.34 -19.57
CA GLU A 163 24.35 12.63 -18.97
C GLU A 163 23.19 13.29 -19.73
N GLU A 164 23.16 13.19 -21.07
CA GLU A 164 22.05 13.73 -21.88
C GLU A 164 20.72 13.03 -21.60
N ALA A 165 20.72 11.70 -21.53
CA ALA A 165 19.52 10.94 -21.19
C ALA A 165 19.06 11.22 -19.76
N GLY A 166 20.00 11.37 -18.82
CA GLY A 166 19.74 11.76 -17.44
C GLY A 166 19.12 13.17 -17.34
N ILE A 167 19.56 14.12 -18.16
CA ILE A 167 18.96 15.47 -18.24
C ILE A 167 17.51 15.38 -18.68
N VAL A 168 17.22 14.63 -19.75
CA VAL A 168 15.85 14.46 -20.26
C VAL A 168 14.94 13.80 -19.21
N ALA A 169 15.47 12.82 -18.48
CA ALA A 169 14.76 12.19 -17.37
C ALA A 169 14.46 13.21 -16.24
N CYS A 170 15.46 14.00 -15.83
CA CYS A 170 15.29 15.06 -14.84
C CYS A 170 14.23 16.08 -15.27
N GLU A 171 14.31 16.60 -16.50
CA GLU A 171 13.35 17.58 -17.02
C GLU A 171 11.93 17.03 -17.02
N THR A 172 11.77 15.77 -17.41
CA THR A 172 10.46 15.11 -17.41
C THR A 172 9.88 15.04 -16.00
N ILE A 173 10.69 14.66 -15.00
CA ILE A 173 10.26 14.60 -13.60
C ILE A 173 9.94 16.00 -13.07
N LEU A 174 10.84 16.96 -13.24
CA LEU A 174 10.69 18.33 -12.72
C LEU A 174 9.46 19.04 -13.32
N ARG A 175 9.19 18.86 -14.61
CA ARG A 175 7.98 19.37 -15.25
C ARG A 175 6.71 18.82 -14.61
N LYS A 176 6.66 17.50 -14.35
CA LYS A 176 5.52 16.88 -13.68
C LYS A 176 5.34 17.43 -12.27
N VAL A 177 6.43 17.54 -11.51
CA VAL A 177 6.42 18.10 -10.15
C VAL A 177 5.87 19.52 -10.15
N GLN A 178 6.38 20.41 -11.01
CA GLN A 178 5.94 21.80 -11.11
C GLN A 178 4.44 21.93 -11.42
N SER A 179 3.90 21.03 -12.23
CA SER A 179 2.48 21.05 -12.61
C SER A 179 1.53 20.54 -11.52
N TRP A 180 2.04 20.08 -10.37
CA TRP A 180 1.20 19.48 -9.34
C TRP A 180 0.35 20.52 -8.59
N PRO A 181 -1.00 20.40 -8.59
CA PRO A 181 -1.87 21.48 -8.11
C PRO A 181 -1.71 21.88 -6.64
N THR A 182 -1.21 20.96 -5.80
CA THR A 182 -1.07 21.17 -4.35
C THR A 182 0.40 21.29 -3.93
N LEU A 183 1.31 21.52 -4.88
CA LEU A 183 2.71 21.75 -4.57
C LEU A 183 2.86 23.02 -3.72
N ALA A 184 3.54 22.89 -2.58
CA ALA A 184 3.82 24.03 -1.71
C ALA A 184 4.91 24.94 -2.30
N GLU A 185 4.79 26.25 -2.07
CA GLU A 185 5.83 27.26 -2.37
C GLU A 185 6.97 27.22 -1.33
N THR A 186 7.51 26.03 -1.09
CA THR A 186 8.63 25.76 -0.18
C THR A 186 9.69 24.96 -0.93
N PRO A 187 10.96 24.96 -0.50
CA PRO A 187 11.96 24.07 -1.09
C PRO A 187 11.50 22.61 -1.06
N ILE A 188 12.00 21.82 -2.02
CA ILE A 188 11.72 20.39 -2.15
C ILE A 188 12.94 19.63 -1.66
N TYR A 189 12.73 18.73 -0.69
CA TYR A 189 13.76 17.80 -0.26
C TYR A 189 13.94 16.69 -1.31
N VAL A 190 15.16 16.46 -1.77
CA VAL A 190 15.48 15.43 -2.76
C VAL A 190 16.18 14.26 -2.08
N ALA A 191 15.51 13.10 -2.07
CA ALA A 191 16.08 11.82 -1.64
C ALA A 191 16.62 11.07 -2.87
N CYS A 192 17.88 10.66 -2.83
CA CYS A 192 18.53 9.83 -3.85
C CYS A 192 19.93 9.41 -3.38
N GLU A 193 20.51 8.40 -4.03
CA GLU A 193 21.95 8.16 -3.95
C GLU A 193 22.68 9.19 -4.81
N GLU A 194 23.29 10.19 -4.17
CA GLU A 194 23.78 11.40 -4.85
C GLU A 194 25.00 11.13 -5.72
N GLN A 195 25.83 10.15 -5.31
CA GLN A 195 27.09 9.84 -5.98
C GLN A 195 26.88 9.05 -7.27
N THR A 196 25.71 8.44 -7.44
CA THR A 196 25.39 7.59 -8.59
C THR A 196 24.53 8.31 -9.62
N LEU A 197 24.17 9.58 -9.41
CA LEU A 197 23.36 10.33 -10.37
C LEU A 197 24.12 10.52 -11.70
N PRO A 198 23.49 10.26 -12.85
CA PRO A 198 24.11 10.50 -14.17
C PRO A 198 24.28 11.99 -14.48
N VAL A 199 23.64 12.88 -13.71
CA VAL A 199 23.71 14.34 -13.83
C VAL A 199 24.08 14.93 -12.48
N SER A 200 25.01 15.89 -12.46
CA SER A 200 25.42 16.52 -11.21
C SER A 200 24.25 17.28 -10.54
N LYS A 201 24.17 17.22 -9.21
CA LYS A 201 23.15 17.93 -8.43
C LYS A 201 23.06 19.41 -8.77
N GLU A 202 24.20 20.06 -9.05
CA GLU A 202 24.20 21.51 -9.29
C GLU A 202 23.54 21.84 -10.62
N LYS A 203 23.72 20.98 -11.62
CA LYS A 203 23.05 21.09 -12.91
C LYS A 203 21.55 20.83 -12.76
N ILE A 204 21.16 19.80 -12.00
CA ILE A 204 19.75 19.53 -11.68
C ILE A 204 19.12 20.72 -10.96
N ARG A 205 19.79 21.31 -9.98
CA ARG A 205 19.33 22.49 -9.24
C ARG A 205 19.15 23.70 -10.16
N GLN A 206 20.10 23.95 -11.06
CA GLN A 206 19.99 25.03 -12.05
C GLN A 206 18.81 24.81 -13.01
N MET A 207 18.62 23.57 -13.48
CA MET A 207 17.49 23.22 -14.35
C MET A 207 16.15 23.41 -13.64
N ALA A 208 16.03 22.92 -12.40
CA ALA A 208 14.84 23.05 -11.56
C ALA A 208 14.47 24.52 -11.33
N ARG A 209 15.46 25.35 -10.97
CA ARG A 209 15.24 26.77 -10.68
C ARG A 209 14.93 27.58 -11.93
N ASN A 210 15.74 27.45 -12.98
CA ASN A 210 15.61 28.28 -14.19
C ASN A 210 14.46 27.84 -15.09
N GLY A 211 14.21 26.53 -15.18
CA GLY A 211 13.19 25.96 -16.06
C GLY A 211 11.82 25.86 -15.41
N TYR A 212 11.77 25.65 -14.08
CA TYR A 212 10.53 25.25 -13.40
C TYR A 212 10.24 26.06 -12.12
N GLY A 213 11.11 26.98 -11.72
CA GLY A 213 10.94 27.76 -10.49
C GLY A 213 10.97 26.91 -9.21
N LEU A 214 11.61 25.74 -9.25
CA LEU A 214 11.69 24.80 -8.13
C LEU A 214 13.03 24.96 -7.41
N ASP A 215 13.00 25.21 -6.10
CA ASP A 215 14.19 25.17 -5.25
C ASP A 215 14.36 23.76 -4.66
N LEU A 216 15.53 23.15 -4.90
CA LEU A 216 15.84 21.78 -4.50
C LEU A 216 16.95 21.75 -3.43
N VAL A 217 16.74 20.92 -2.41
CA VAL A 217 17.65 20.75 -1.26
C VAL A 217 17.94 19.26 -1.06
N TRP A 218 19.21 18.90 -0.95
CA TRP A 218 19.69 17.55 -0.66
C TRP A 218 20.18 17.42 0.78
N LYS A 219 20.25 16.19 1.30
CA LYS A 219 20.87 15.92 2.62
C LYS A 219 22.28 16.49 2.74
N SER A 220 23.09 16.43 1.68
CA SER A 220 24.44 17.00 1.67
C SER A 220 24.49 18.52 1.87
N ASP A 221 23.41 19.22 1.54
CA ASP A 221 23.32 20.68 1.70
C ASP A 221 23.07 21.04 3.18
N LEU A 222 22.54 20.10 3.95
CA LEU A 222 22.12 20.27 5.34
C LEU A 222 23.11 19.63 6.33
N LEU A 223 23.79 18.56 5.92
CA LEU A 223 24.82 17.89 6.71
C LEU A 223 26.20 18.50 6.41
N THR A 224 26.82 19.14 7.41
CA THR A 224 28.13 19.79 7.24
C THR A 224 29.31 18.92 7.69
N GLY A 225 30.40 18.90 6.91
CA GLY A 225 31.75 18.49 7.36
C GLY A 225 31.81 17.11 8.02
N GLN A 226 32.17 17.07 9.30
CA GLN A 226 32.34 15.85 10.08
C GLN A 226 31.05 15.02 10.23
N ALA A 227 29.86 15.64 10.21
CA ALA A 227 28.60 14.92 10.39
C ALA A 227 28.28 14.02 9.17
N LEU A 228 28.53 14.51 7.95
CA LEU A 228 28.34 13.73 6.72
C LEU A 228 29.40 12.62 6.60
N ALA A 229 30.64 12.89 7.04
CA ALA A 229 31.74 11.92 6.97
C ALA A 229 31.66 10.81 8.02
N ALA A 230 30.85 10.99 9.07
CA ALA A 230 30.68 10.00 10.13
C ALA A 230 29.66 8.91 9.80
N TRP A 231 28.88 9.08 8.72
CA TRP A 231 27.73 8.25 8.39
C TRP A 231 28.01 7.41 7.14
N ASN A 232 27.68 6.12 7.22
CA ASN A 232 27.75 5.22 6.08
C ASN A 232 26.50 5.34 5.19
N SER A 233 26.45 4.62 4.06
CA SER A 233 25.32 4.70 3.13
C SER A 233 24.00 4.22 3.73
N LEU A 234 24.03 3.33 4.73
CA LEU A 234 22.84 2.87 5.43
C LEU A 234 22.25 3.97 6.32
N ASP A 235 23.09 4.69 7.06
CA ASP A 235 22.69 5.84 7.89
C ASP A 235 22.03 6.93 7.03
N LEU A 236 22.65 7.26 5.89
CA LEU A 236 22.16 8.27 4.96
C LEU A 236 20.86 7.83 4.28
N SER A 237 20.72 6.54 3.95
CA SER A 237 19.48 5.98 3.41
C SER A 237 18.34 6.03 4.43
N LEU A 238 18.63 5.76 5.70
CA LEU A 238 17.65 5.85 6.78
C LEU A 238 17.20 7.29 7.03
N LEU A 239 18.12 8.25 6.94
CA LEU A 239 17.80 9.68 7.00
C LEU A 239 16.84 10.09 5.88
N ASP A 240 17.16 9.72 4.64
CA ASP A 240 16.30 9.97 3.49
C ASP A 240 14.93 9.33 3.67
N PHE A 241 14.88 8.07 4.12
CA PHE A 241 13.64 7.34 4.35
C PHE A 241 12.75 8.02 5.40
N GLU A 242 13.34 8.37 6.55
CA GLU A 242 12.61 9.01 7.66
C GLU A 242 12.19 10.44 7.37
N THR A 243 12.87 11.11 6.43
CA THR A 243 12.48 12.44 5.92
C THR A 243 11.37 12.31 4.87
N ALA A 244 11.49 11.36 3.95
CA ALA A 244 10.43 11.08 2.97
C ALA A 244 9.10 10.68 3.64
N LEU A 245 9.17 9.84 4.67
CA LEU A 245 8.01 9.40 5.45
C LEU A 245 7.27 10.53 6.19
N ALA A 246 8.03 11.53 6.68
CA ALA A 246 7.49 12.64 7.45
C ALA A 246 6.98 13.80 6.58
N ALA A 247 7.28 13.80 5.27
CA ALA A 247 6.81 14.82 4.35
C ALA A 247 5.27 14.83 4.23
N SER A 248 4.71 16.02 4.00
CA SER A 248 3.27 16.18 3.76
C SER A 248 2.87 15.73 2.36
N LEU A 249 3.77 15.91 1.39
CA LEU A 249 3.67 15.41 0.03
C LEU A 249 4.92 14.58 -0.27
N PHE A 250 4.72 13.30 -0.61
CA PHE A 250 5.80 12.44 -1.09
C PHE A 250 5.61 12.10 -2.57
N ILE A 251 6.64 12.33 -3.37
CA ILE A 251 6.67 12.03 -4.80
C ILE A 251 7.77 11.00 -5.04
N GLY A 252 7.41 9.83 -5.57
CA GLY A 252 8.37 8.74 -5.79
C GLY A 252 8.23 8.05 -7.13
N ASN A 253 8.81 6.85 -7.22
CA ASN A 253 8.78 5.99 -8.41
C ASN A 253 8.15 4.65 -8.03
N SER A 254 7.11 4.19 -8.73
CA SER A 254 6.44 2.93 -8.37
C SER A 254 7.32 1.69 -8.53
N HIS A 255 8.38 1.73 -9.34
CA HIS A 255 9.33 0.62 -9.47
C HIS A 255 10.36 0.57 -8.33
N SER A 256 10.47 1.63 -7.53
CA SER A 256 11.42 1.71 -6.42
C SER A 256 10.83 1.11 -5.14
N THR A 257 11.51 0.10 -4.59
CA THR A 257 11.15 -0.48 -3.29
C THR A 257 11.20 0.56 -2.17
N PHE A 258 12.15 1.51 -2.22
CA PHE A 258 12.19 2.67 -1.33
C PHE A 258 10.90 3.50 -1.39
N SER A 259 10.46 3.90 -2.58
CA SER A 259 9.26 4.74 -2.73
C SER A 259 7.98 4.02 -2.30
N ASN A 260 7.90 2.73 -2.61
CA ASN A 260 6.79 1.87 -2.23
C ASN A 260 6.73 1.72 -0.71
N LEU A 261 7.87 1.44 -0.09
CA LEU A 261 7.93 1.23 1.35
C LEU A 261 7.75 2.51 2.15
N VAL A 262 8.17 3.69 1.67
CA VAL A 262 7.81 4.98 2.28
C VAL A 262 6.28 5.13 2.37
N SER A 263 5.57 4.79 1.29
CA SER A 263 4.11 4.88 1.26
C SER A 263 3.45 3.82 2.15
N PHE A 264 3.93 2.58 2.10
CA PHE A 264 3.37 1.47 2.87
C PHE A 264 3.64 1.60 4.37
N GLU A 265 4.86 1.99 4.77
CA GLU A 265 5.22 2.21 6.17
C GLU A 265 4.46 3.42 6.76
N LYS A 266 4.18 4.44 5.94
CA LYS A 266 3.29 5.55 6.34
C LYS A 266 1.87 5.06 6.59
N PHE A 267 1.30 4.27 5.67
CA PHE A 267 -0.01 3.64 5.85
C PHE A 267 -0.08 2.84 7.16
N CYS A 268 0.93 2.02 7.45
CA CYS A 268 1.00 1.22 8.67
C CYS A 268 1.01 2.09 9.93
N ARG A 269 1.84 3.15 9.94
CA ARG A 269 2.07 4.01 11.10
C ARG A 269 0.94 4.99 11.37
N ASP A 270 0.46 5.65 10.32
CA ASP A 270 -0.63 6.63 10.43
C ASP A 270 -1.99 5.92 10.63
N ARG A 271 -2.03 4.60 10.41
CA ARG A 271 -3.22 3.74 10.57
C ARG A 271 -4.41 4.22 9.74
N THR A 272 -4.12 4.82 8.60
CA THR A 272 -5.08 5.34 7.63
C THR A 272 -4.50 5.22 6.22
N ASN A 273 -5.37 5.16 5.23
CA ASN A 273 -4.97 5.24 3.82
C ASN A 273 -4.11 6.48 3.59
N ILE A 274 -3.01 6.31 2.85
CA ILE A 274 -2.10 7.43 2.56
C ILE A 274 -2.86 8.55 1.87
N GLN A 275 -2.50 9.77 2.23
CA GLN A 275 -2.98 10.99 1.60
C GLN A 275 -1.78 11.69 0.98
N ASN A 276 -1.99 12.40 -0.13
CA ASN A 276 -0.98 13.26 -0.76
C ASN A 276 0.34 12.55 -1.11
N HIS A 277 0.28 11.33 -1.65
CA HIS A 277 1.43 10.67 -2.27
C HIS A 277 1.22 10.60 -3.78
N ALA A 278 2.29 10.70 -4.55
CA ALA A 278 2.24 10.64 -6.01
C ALA A 278 3.47 9.92 -6.60
N ILE A 279 3.36 9.52 -7.86
CA ILE A 279 4.46 8.94 -8.62
C ILE A 279 4.79 9.78 -9.86
N HIS A 280 6.07 9.84 -10.22
CA HIS A 280 6.53 10.57 -11.40
C HIS A 280 6.60 9.70 -12.67
N ASN A 281 6.60 8.37 -12.53
CA ASN A 281 6.68 7.40 -13.63
C ASN A 281 5.31 6.94 -14.16
N GLY A 282 4.23 7.66 -13.84
CA GLY A 282 2.93 7.47 -14.48
C GLY A 282 2.93 7.89 -15.96
N GLN A 283 1.93 7.42 -16.71
CA GLN A 283 1.85 7.63 -18.17
C GLN A 283 1.49 9.08 -18.57
N GLU A 284 0.81 9.80 -17.67
CA GLU A 284 0.32 11.15 -17.93
C GLU A 284 1.42 12.23 -17.90
N ALA A 285 1.10 13.40 -18.45
CA ALA A 285 1.98 14.57 -18.47
C ALA A 285 2.18 15.23 -17.09
N THR A 286 1.33 14.90 -16.12
CA THR A 286 1.40 15.34 -14.71
C THR A 286 1.81 14.17 -13.81
N LEU A 287 2.02 14.42 -12.51
CA LEU A 287 2.19 13.33 -11.54
C LEU A 287 0.92 12.49 -11.44
N THR A 288 1.08 11.20 -11.16
CA THR A 288 -0.05 10.30 -10.91
C THR A 288 -0.25 10.17 -9.40
N GLN A 289 -1.46 10.46 -8.92
CA GLN A 289 -1.79 10.28 -7.51
C GLN A 289 -1.69 8.81 -7.12
N ARG A 290 -0.98 8.52 -6.03
CA ARG A 290 -0.88 7.18 -5.46
C ARG A 290 -2.10 6.85 -4.60
N ARG A 291 -2.80 5.76 -4.91
CA ARG A 291 -4.06 5.31 -4.27
C ARG A 291 -4.05 3.84 -3.85
N ASP A 292 -2.87 3.26 -3.71
CA ASP A 292 -2.66 1.83 -3.43
C ASP A 292 -1.98 1.57 -2.08
N ASN A 293 -1.68 2.63 -1.31
CA ASN A 293 -0.88 2.55 -0.08
C ASN A 293 0.55 2.00 -0.30
N GLY A 294 1.11 2.05 -1.52
CA GLY A 294 2.48 1.62 -1.80
C GLY A 294 2.68 0.13 -2.08
N VAL A 295 1.63 -0.56 -2.55
CA VAL A 295 1.63 -2.03 -2.74
C VAL A 295 1.91 -2.42 -4.19
N GLU A 296 1.70 -1.51 -5.15
CA GLU A 296 1.86 -1.73 -6.58
C GLU A 296 3.15 -1.15 -7.12
N CYS A 297 3.74 -1.90 -8.05
CA CYS A 297 4.80 -1.39 -8.91
C CYS A 297 4.29 -0.91 -10.27
N ASP A 298 3.17 -1.44 -10.78
CA ASP A 298 2.59 -0.99 -12.04
C ASP A 298 2.04 0.43 -11.90
N PRO A 299 2.56 1.43 -12.65
CA PRO A 299 2.09 2.81 -12.58
C PRO A 299 0.59 2.99 -12.84
N ILE A 300 -0.03 2.11 -13.63
CA ILE A 300 -1.47 2.14 -13.92
C ILE A 300 -2.25 1.74 -12.66
N LEU A 301 -1.87 0.62 -12.04
CA LEU A 301 -2.53 0.11 -10.85
C LEU A 301 -2.31 1.00 -9.63
N VAL A 302 -1.18 1.70 -9.54
CA VAL A 302 -0.92 2.68 -8.46
C VAL A 302 -2.01 3.76 -8.35
N ALA A 303 -2.64 4.12 -9.47
CA ALA A 303 -3.69 5.15 -9.51
C ALA A 303 -5.08 4.62 -9.10
N THR A 304 -5.25 3.30 -8.98
CA THR A 304 -6.57 2.72 -8.72
C THR A 304 -7.02 3.00 -7.29
N SER A 305 -8.27 3.47 -7.13
CA SER A 305 -8.87 3.68 -5.81
C SER A 305 -9.30 2.37 -5.13
N LEU A 306 -9.31 1.26 -5.89
CA LEU A 306 -9.82 -0.03 -5.43
C LEU A 306 -8.94 -0.71 -4.37
N LEU A 307 -7.63 -0.49 -4.41
CA LEU A 307 -6.70 -1.07 -3.43
C LEU A 307 -6.80 -0.39 -2.06
N GLN A 308 -7.21 0.89 -2.03
CA GLN A 308 -7.62 1.58 -0.81
C GLN A 308 -9.04 1.21 -0.34
N ARG A 309 -9.74 0.32 -1.07
CA ARG A 309 -11.13 -0.07 -0.83
C ARG A 309 -12.09 1.12 -0.84
N LEU A 310 -11.76 2.11 -1.67
CA LEU A 310 -12.64 3.25 -1.87
C LEU A 310 -13.88 2.82 -2.68
N PRO A 311 -15.02 3.51 -2.47
CA PRO A 311 -16.27 3.22 -3.16
C PRO A 311 -16.10 3.16 -4.68
N LEU A 312 -16.64 2.10 -5.31
CA LEU A 312 -16.73 2.02 -6.78
C LEU A 312 -17.67 3.07 -7.38
N VAL A 313 -18.58 3.60 -6.56
CA VAL A 313 -19.46 4.71 -6.92
C VAL A 313 -19.46 5.76 -5.82
N PRO A 314 -19.64 7.05 -6.17
CA PRO A 314 -19.69 8.11 -5.18
C PRO A 314 -20.79 7.88 -4.13
N LEU A 315 -20.41 8.01 -2.87
CA LEU A 315 -21.36 7.98 -1.76
C LEU A 315 -22.14 9.30 -1.70
N GLY A 316 -23.43 9.20 -1.44
CA GLY A 316 -24.33 10.31 -1.17
C GLY A 316 -24.41 10.64 0.32
N THR A 317 -24.81 11.87 0.64
CA THR A 317 -24.98 12.36 2.02
C THR A 317 -26.06 11.61 2.82
N HIS A 318 -26.92 10.85 2.14
CA HIS A 318 -28.00 10.08 2.76
C HIS A 318 -27.73 8.57 2.76
N ASP A 319 -26.57 8.13 2.30
CA ASP A 319 -26.22 6.71 2.31
C ASP A 319 -26.09 6.21 3.75
N CYS A 320 -26.67 5.04 3.99
CA CYS A 320 -26.71 4.43 5.30
C CYS A 320 -25.40 3.71 5.57
N ARG A 321 -24.72 4.06 6.66
CA ARG A 321 -23.62 3.27 7.22
C ARG A 321 -24.14 2.34 8.31
N TRP A 322 -24.96 1.36 7.92
CA TRP A 322 -25.30 0.27 8.82
C TRP A 322 -24.04 -0.54 9.15
N PRO A 323 -23.88 -1.05 10.38
CA PRO A 323 -22.81 -1.98 10.74
C PRO A 323 -22.97 -3.26 9.92
N ALA A 324 -22.15 -3.38 8.89
CA ALA A 324 -22.21 -4.44 7.91
C ALA A 324 -20.80 -4.87 7.52
N ALA A 325 -20.67 -6.12 7.10
CA ALA A 325 -19.46 -6.71 6.60
C ALA A 325 -19.75 -7.42 5.27
N ILE A 326 -18.79 -7.32 4.36
CA ILE A 326 -18.72 -8.16 3.18
C ILE A 326 -17.45 -9.00 3.27
N HIS A 327 -17.62 -10.31 3.23
CA HIS A 327 -16.55 -11.28 3.10
C HIS A 327 -16.53 -11.77 1.66
N ALA A 328 -15.34 -11.89 1.09
CA ALA A 328 -15.16 -12.45 -0.24
C ALA A 328 -13.94 -13.36 -0.28
N HIS A 329 -14.07 -14.51 -0.92
CA HIS A 329 -12.92 -15.29 -1.33
C HIS A 329 -12.47 -14.78 -2.70
N VAL A 330 -11.25 -14.27 -2.79
CA VAL A 330 -10.67 -13.71 -4.02
C VAL A 330 -9.49 -14.56 -4.44
N ALA A 331 -9.51 -15.06 -5.67
CA ALA A 331 -8.46 -15.93 -6.18
C ALA A 331 -7.07 -15.31 -5.99
N GLY A 332 -6.13 -16.08 -5.44
CA GLY A 332 -4.75 -15.62 -5.16
C GLY A 332 -4.59 -14.67 -3.97
N PHE A 333 -5.68 -14.13 -3.40
CA PHE A 333 -5.66 -13.37 -2.14
C PHE A 333 -6.25 -14.14 -0.95
N GLY A 334 -7.08 -15.15 -1.23
CA GLY A 334 -7.86 -15.88 -0.23
C GLY A 334 -9.02 -15.06 0.31
N ASP A 335 -9.36 -15.29 1.58
CA ASP A 335 -10.47 -14.59 2.23
C ASP A 335 -10.12 -13.13 2.55
N MET A 336 -11.03 -12.25 2.16
CA MET A 336 -10.97 -10.81 2.36
C MET A 336 -12.23 -10.34 3.07
N GLU A 337 -12.09 -9.32 3.91
CA GLU A 337 -13.21 -8.71 4.62
C GLU A 337 -13.14 -7.19 4.46
N SER A 338 -14.30 -6.56 4.25
CA SER A 338 -14.48 -5.13 4.45
C SER A 338 -15.71 -4.86 5.30
N THR A 339 -15.59 -3.93 6.26
CA THR A 339 -16.64 -3.60 7.23
C THR A 339 -16.89 -2.10 7.30
N THR A 340 -18.14 -1.70 7.47
CA THR A 340 -18.54 -0.30 7.72
C THR A 340 -18.53 0.07 9.20
N ALA A 341 -18.56 -0.92 10.09
CA ALA A 341 -18.62 -0.69 11.52
C ALA A 341 -17.23 -0.30 12.06
N PRO A 342 -17.05 0.90 12.65
CA PRO A 342 -15.85 1.18 13.39
C PRO A 342 -15.89 0.41 14.71
N VAL A 343 -15.03 -0.59 14.87
CA VAL A 343 -14.74 -1.16 16.20
C VAL A 343 -13.81 -0.15 16.91
N PRO A 344 -13.87 0.06 18.24
CA PRO A 344 -12.94 0.96 18.93
C PRO A 344 -11.47 0.64 18.60
N GLY A 345 -10.78 1.58 17.95
CA GLY A 345 -9.41 1.40 17.44
C GLY A 345 -9.29 0.79 16.04
N LEU A 346 -10.41 0.39 15.41
CA LEU A 346 -10.58 -0.09 14.04
C LEU A 346 -11.29 0.94 13.17
N ALA A 347 -10.60 1.47 12.16
CA ALA A 347 -11.25 2.29 11.16
C ALA A 347 -12.24 1.45 10.34
N GLY A 348 -13.52 1.83 10.35
CA GLY A 348 -14.49 1.30 9.40
C GLY A 348 -14.21 1.84 7.99
N GLY A 349 -14.54 1.05 6.97
CA GLY A 349 -14.42 1.39 5.56
C GLY A 349 -15.78 1.36 4.84
N ASP A 350 -15.71 1.16 3.53
CA ASP A 350 -16.87 0.93 2.67
C ASP A 350 -16.98 -0.56 2.32
N LEU A 351 -18.16 -1.07 1.98
CA LEU A 351 -18.35 -2.49 1.63
C LEU A 351 -17.82 -2.77 0.22
N VAL A 352 -16.51 -2.68 0.04
CA VAL A 352 -15.80 -2.86 -1.23
C VAL A 352 -14.80 -4.01 -1.10
N VAL A 353 -14.86 -4.99 -1.99
CA VAL A 353 -13.98 -6.17 -2.02
C VAL A 353 -13.60 -6.53 -3.46
N GLY A 354 -12.58 -7.37 -3.62
CA GLY A 354 -12.11 -7.86 -4.92
C GLY A 354 -10.71 -7.41 -5.30
N SER A 355 -10.36 -7.43 -6.58
CA SER A 355 -9.05 -7.01 -7.10
C SER A 355 -9.23 -6.14 -8.34
N PRO A 356 -8.52 -5.01 -8.48
CA PRO A 356 -8.48 -4.26 -9.73
C PRO A 356 -7.56 -4.90 -10.77
N ARG A 357 -6.82 -5.94 -10.41
CA ARG A 357 -5.90 -6.61 -11.33
C ARG A 357 -6.66 -7.50 -12.29
N ASP A 358 -6.36 -7.35 -13.56
CA ASP A 358 -6.82 -8.25 -14.62
C ASP A 358 -5.80 -9.37 -14.88
N ASP A 359 -5.30 -9.99 -13.79
CA ASP A 359 -4.28 -11.04 -13.79
C ASP A 359 -4.84 -12.41 -13.37
N GLY A 360 -6.17 -12.54 -13.38
CA GLY A 360 -6.87 -13.74 -12.93
C GLY A 360 -7.30 -13.73 -11.47
N ARG A 361 -7.22 -12.58 -10.79
CA ARG A 361 -7.78 -12.40 -9.45
C ARG A 361 -9.23 -11.94 -9.54
N TRP A 362 -10.14 -12.89 -9.40
CA TRP A 362 -11.59 -12.69 -9.39
C TRP A 362 -12.22 -13.11 -8.06
N ILE A 363 -13.45 -12.66 -7.83
CA ILE A 363 -14.25 -13.11 -6.69
C ILE A 363 -14.78 -14.52 -6.99
N CYS A 364 -14.52 -15.46 -6.08
CA CYS A 364 -14.97 -16.84 -6.17
C CYS A 364 -16.23 -17.10 -5.31
N GLY A 365 -16.41 -16.33 -4.23
CA GLY A 365 -17.55 -16.44 -3.35
C GLY A 365 -17.67 -15.26 -2.41
N ILE A 366 -18.88 -15.03 -1.88
CA ILE A 366 -19.19 -13.89 -1.00
C ILE A 366 -20.07 -14.31 0.18
N ALA A 367 -19.96 -13.58 1.28
CA ALA A 367 -20.96 -13.52 2.34
C ALA A 367 -21.17 -12.06 2.74
N ILE A 368 -22.41 -11.65 2.96
CA ILE A 368 -22.75 -10.29 3.39
C ILE A 368 -23.54 -10.40 4.69
N ALA A 369 -23.05 -9.73 5.72
CA ALA A 369 -23.66 -9.70 7.04
C ALA A 369 -23.98 -8.26 7.43
N ILE A 370 -25.15 -8.04 8.00
CA ILE A 370 -25.54 -6.83 8.71
C ILE A 370 -25.69 -7.24 10.18
N GLU A 371 -25.01 -6.55 11.09
CA GLU A 371 -25.18 -6.79 12.53
C GLU A 371 -26.64 -6.58 12.93
N GLU A 372 -27.14 -7.34 13.91
CA GLU A 372 -28.57 -7.56 14.20
C GLU A 372 -29.37 -6.27 14.49
N ILE A 373 -29.69 -5.52 13.44
CA ILE A 373 -30.61 -4.38 13.46
C ILE A 373 -32.01 -4.91 13.15
N ALA A 374 -32.92 -4.76 14.11
CA ALA A 374 -34.29 -5.19 13.98
C ALA A 374 -34.95 -4.61 12.71
N GLY A 375 -35.54 -5.49 11.89
CA GLY A 375 -36.26 -5.10 10.67
C GLY A 375 -35.40 -4.98 9.40
N ILE A 376 -34.08 -5.14 9.50
CA ILE A 376 -33.17 -5.23 8.35
C ILE A 376 -32.82 -6.69 8.09
N ALA A 377 -33.15 -7.19 6.91
CA ALA A 377 -32.66 -8.46 6.42
C ALA A 377 -32.06 -8.27 5.02
N ILE A 378 -31.04 -9.05 4.70
CA ILE A 378 -30.38 -9.05 3.39
C ILE A 378 -30.38 -10.46 2.81
N GLU A 379 -30.62 -10.55 1.51
CA GLU A 379 -30.52 -11.76 0.72
C GLU A 379 -29.67 -11.52 -0.51
N TYR A 380 -28.92 -12.53 -0.93
CA TYR A 380 -28.09 -12.46 -2.12
C TYR A 380 -27.95 -13.83 -2.79
N ARG A 381 -27.59 -13.81 -4.06
CA ARG A 381 -27.23 -14.98 -4.84
C ARG A 381 -26.15 -14.64 -5.85
N VAL A 382 -25.49 -15.68 -6.35
CA VAL A 382 -24.37 -15.55 -7.30
C VAL A 382 -24.67 -16.30 -8.58
N LEU A 383 -24.13 -15.80 -9.70
CA LEU A 383 -24.09 -16.51 -10.96
C LEU A 383 -22.75 -17.25 -11.03
N ASP A 384 -22.79 -18.56 -11.13
CA ASP A 384 -21.58 -19.38 -11.16
C ASP A 384 -20.87 -19.38 -12.53
N ASP A 385 -19.71 -20.04 -12.60
CA ASP A 385 -18.89 -20.19 -13.79
C ASP A 385 -19.54 -21.03 -14.91
N THR A 386 -20.68 -21.68 -14.65
CA THR A 386 -21.50 -22.39 -15.65
C THR A 386 -22.68 -21.57 -16.17
N GLY A 387 -22.87 -20.36 -15.63
CA GLY A 387 -23.98 -19.48 -15.98
C GLY A 387 -25.29 -19.82 -15.27
N GLN A 388 -25.24 -20.54 -14.14
CA GLN A 388 -26.40 -20.85 -13.31
C GLN A 388 -26.46 -19.98 -12.07
N TRP A 389 -27.64 -19.45 -11.77
CA TRP A 389 -27.88 -18.70 -10.53
C TRP A 389 -28.07 -19.68 -9.38
N SER A 390 -27.38 -19.43 -8.26
CA SER A 390 -27.64 -20.13 -7.01
C SER A 390 -29.01 -19.77 -6.43
N ASP A 391 -29.46 -20.56 -5.46
CA ASP A 391 -30.53 -20.14 -4.56
C ASP A 391 -30.14 -18.85 -3.81
N TRP A 392 -31.16 -18.12 -3.37
CA TRP A 392 -30.97 -16.97 -2.48
C TRP A 392 -30.53 -17.46 -1.12
N VAL A 393 -29.44 -16.91 -0.62
CA VAL A 393 -28.96 -17.11 0.75
C VAL A 393 -29.21 -15.86 1.57
N ALA A 394 -29.34 -16.03 2.89
CA ALA A 394 -29.61 -14.95 3.83
C ALA A 394 -28.32 -14.46 4.51
N ASN A 395 -28.45 -13.34 5.23
CA ASN A 395 -27.45 -12.71 6.08
C ASN A 395 -26.36 -13.66 6.63
N GLY A 396 -25.10 -13.42 6.23
CA GLY A 396 -23.91 -14.13 6.70
C GLY A 396 -23.65 -15.50 6.06
N ALA A 397 -24.59 -16.07 5.31
CA ALA A 397 -24.40 -17.36 4.64
C ALA A 397 -23.50 -17.23 3.40
N PHE A 398 -22.54 -18.14 3.23
CA PHE A 398 -21.62 -18.07 2.09
C PHE A 398 -22.28 -18.53 0.78
N ALA A 399 -22.08 -17.77 -0.30
CA ALA A 399 -22.51 -18.10 -1.66
C ALA A 399 -21.32 -18.12 -2.62
N GLY A 400 -21.15 -19.21 -3.36
CA GLY A 400 -20.04 -19.42 -4.30
C GLY A 400 -19.03 -20.46 -3.81
N TYR A 401 -17.75 -20.21 -4.02
CA TYR A 401 -16.67 -21.17 -3.83
C TYR A 401 -15.52 -20.63 -2.98
N HIS A 402 -14.97 -21.47 -2.10
CA HIS A 402 -13.68 -21.24 -1.43
C HIS A 402 -12.52 -21.82 -2.26
N SER A 403 -12.58 -21.67 -3.59
CA SER A 403 -11.61 -22.23 -4.54
C SER A 403 -11.16 -21.15 -5.52
N ASP A 404 -9.86 -21.02 -5.72
CA ASP A 404 -9.26 -20.05 -6.65
C ASP A 404 -9.60 -20.31 -8.13
N HIS A 405 -10.10 -21.49 -8.46
CA HIS A 405 -10.30 -21.92 -9.85
C HIS A 405 -11.70 -21.64 -10.40
N ARG A 406 -12.62 -21.09 -9.60
CA ARG A 406 -14.02 -20.89 -10.00
C ARG A 406 -14.47 -19.47 -9.76
N ALA A 407 -14.51 -18.68 -10.84
CA ALA A 407 -14.93 -17.29 -10.81
C ALA A 407 -16.46 -17.15 -10.79
N LEU A 408 -16.97 -16.24 -9.98
CA LEU A 408 -18.34 -15.76 -10.12
C LEU A 408 -18.48 -14.96 -11.41
N ARG A 409 -19.62 -15.09 -12.11
CA ARG A 409 -19.95 -14.33 -13.33
C ARG A 409 -20.95 -13.20 -13.10
N GLY A 410 -21.51 -13.14 -11.89
CA GLY A 410 -22.47 -12.11 -11.52
C GLY A 410 -22.98 -12.27 -10.10
N VAL A 411 -23.66 -11.23 -9.62
CA VAL A 411 -24.24 -11.16 -8.28
C VAL A 411 -25.62 -10.48 -8.33
N ALA A 412 -26.50 -10.84 -7.40
CA ALA A 412 -27.76 -10.14 -7.17
C ALA A 412 -27.99 -10.03 -5.67
N ILE A 413 -28.31 -8.83 -5.18
CA ILE A 413 -28.36 -8.50 -3.75
C ILE A 413 -29.62 -7.68 -3.49
N ARG A 414 -30.37 -8.00 -2.43
CA ARG A 414 -31.57 -7.25 -2.05
C ARG A 414 -31.76 -7.19 -0.55
N LEU A 415 -32.49 -6.17 -0.10
CA LEU A 415 -33.08 -6.20 1.24
C LEU A 415 -34.33 -7.10 1.24
N ALA A 416 -34.55 -7.75 2.36
CA ALA A 416 -35.76 -8.49 2.69
C ALA A 416 -36.40 -7.90 3.96
N GLY A 417 -37.69 -8.17 4.14
CA GLY A 417 -38.44 -7.66 5.29
C GLY A 417 -38.74 -6.14 5.24
N PRO A 418 -39.11 -5.53 6.38
CA PRO A 418 -39.61 -4.15 6.42
C PRO A 418 -38.66 -3.09 5.86
N ALA A 419 -37.34 -3.24 6.03
CA ALA A 419 -36.37 -2.28 5.51
C ALA A 419 -36.44 -2.09 3.99
N ALA A 420 -36.83 -3.12 3.23
CA ALA A 420 -36.97 -3.06 1.77
C ALA A 420 -38.06 -2.07 1.29
N LEU A 421 -38.96 -1.62 2.18
CA LEU A 421 -39.96 -0.59 1.88
C LEU A 421 -39.41 0.84 1.94
N HIS A 422 -38.28 1.03 2.63
CA HIS A 422 -37.76 2.35 2.98
C HIS A 422 -36.36 2.60 2.43
N TYR A 423 -35.66 1.55 2.01
CA TYR A 423 -34.28 1.61 1.57
C TYR A 423 -34.06 0.79 0.30
N ASP A 424 -33.26 1.34 -0.60
CA ASP A 424 -32.69 0.67 -1.75
C ASP A 424 -31.35 0.03 -1.36
N CYS A 425 -31.17 -1.22 -1.82
CA CYS A 425 -29.88 -1.89 -1.85
C CYS A 425 -29.25 -1.64 -3.22
N LEU A 426 -28.18 -0.85 -3.26
CA LEU A 426 -27.44 -0.54 -4.47
C LEU A 426 -26.11 -1.28 -4.45
N TYR A 427 -25.71 -1.84 -5.59
CA TYR A 427 -24.44 -2.55 -5.70
C TYR A 427 -23.86 -2.42 -7.09
N GLY A 428 -22.54 -2.44 -7.15
CA GLY A 428 -21.77 -2.30 -8.37
C GLY A 428 -20.69 -3.37 -8.45
N ALA A 429 -20.47 -3.90 -9.65
CA ALA A 429 -19.39 -4.83 -9.91
C ALA A 429 -18.57 -4.40 -11.14
N THR A 430 -17.26 -4.60 -11.06
CA THR A 430 -16.36 -4.59 -12.23
C THR A 430 -16.09 -6.03 -12.66
N PHE A 431 -15.64 -6.21 -13.90
CA PHE A 431 -15.46 -7.52 -14.49
C PHE A 431 -14.10 -7.62 -15.18
N ALA A 432 -13.61 -8.84 -15.40
CA ALA A 432 -12.35 -9.06 -16.11
C ALA A 432 -12.33 -8.31 -17.45
N GLU A 433 -11.17 -7.76 -17.80
CA GLU A 433 -10.94 -6.94 -18.98
C GLU A 433 -11.82 -5.67 -19.06
N SER A 434 -12.38 -5.20 -17.94
CA SER A 434 -13.18 -3.95 -17.88
C SER A 434 -13.23 -3.29 -16.50
N ASP A 435 -12.75 -2.05 -16.43
CA ASP A 435 -12.87 -1.20 -15.23
C ASP A 435 -14.25 -0.50 -15.12
N THR A 436 -15.16 -0.76 -16.06
CA THR A 436 -16.50 -0.16 -16.00
C THR A 436 -17.34 -0.84 -14.93
N CYS A 437 -17.71 -0.07 -13.91
CA CYS A 437 -18.62 -0.54 -12.87
C CYS A 437 -20.06 -0.64 -13.42
N ILE A 438 -20.64 -1.85 -13.39
CA ILE A 438 -22.04 -2.08 -13.71
C ILE A 438 -22.85 -1.97 -12.41
N MET A 439 -23.76 -1.01 -12.34
CA MET A 439 -24.61 -0.77 -11.18
C MET A 439 -25.97 -1.45 -11.30
N ARG A 440 -26.46 -2.00 -10.19
CA ARG A 440 -27.78 -2.62 -10.05
C ARG A 440 -28.40 -2.29 -8.70
N ALA A 441 -29.71 -2.52 -8.60
CA ALA A 441 -30.47 -2.32 -7.39
C ALA A 441 -31.36 -3.53 -7.07
N ASN A 442 -31.66 -3.73 -5.79
CA ASN A 442 -32.83 -4.46 -5.30
C ASN A 442 -33.07 -5.84 -5.96
N GLY A 443 -31.99 -6.63 -6.13
CA GLY A 443 -32.03 -8.00 -6.63
C GLY A 443 -31.92 -8.16 -8.15
N GLU A 444 -31.72 -7.08 -8.90
CA GLU A 444 -31.42 -7.14 -10.32
C GLU A 444 -30.09 -7.87 -10.62
N ALA A 445 -30.02 -8.58 -11.76
CA ALA A 445 -28.80 -9.29 -12.15
C ALA A 445 -27.66 -8.29 -12.49
N CYS A 446 -26.58 -8.32 -11.70
CA CYS A 446 -25.34 -7.62 -11.97
C CYS A 446 -24.33 -8.59 -12.58
N GLN A 447 -24.29 -8.62 -13.90
CA GLN A 447 -23.42 -9.47 -14.72
C GLN A 447 -22.99 -8.70 -15.97
N SER A 448 -21.81 -9.00 -16.51
CA SER A 448 -21.42 -8.45 -17.81
C SER A 448 -22.14 -9.18 -18.96
N PRO A 449 -22.32 -8.55 -20.14
CA PRO A 449 -22.99 -9.19 -21.27
C PRO A 449 -22.36 -10.53 -21.69
N ASP A 450 -21.02 -10.61 -21.62
CA ASP A 450 -20.24 -11.80 -22.00
C ASP A 450 -19.99 -12.75 -20.83
N GLN A 451 -20.63 -12.56 -19.67
CA GLN A 451 -20.41 -13.34 -18.44
C GLN A 451 -18.94 -13.46 -18.05
N ARG A 452 -18.23 -12.32 -18.05
CA ARG A 452 -16.86 -12.22 -17.55
C ARG A 452 -16.81 -12.39 -16.04
N ALA A 453 -15.65 -12.74 -15.52
CA ALA A 453 -15.45 -12.94 -14.08
C ALA A 453 -15.66 -11.63 -13.31
N VAL A 454 -16.32 -11.68 -12.16
CA VAL A 454 -16.46 -10.54 -11.24
C VAL A 454 -15.11 -10.26 -10.59
N THR A 455 -14.58 -9.05 -10.74
CA THR A 455 -13.28 -8.66 -10.19
C THR A 455 -13.41 -7.86 -8.91
N CYS A 456 -14.32 -6.89 -8.84
CA CYS A 456 -14.66 -6.14 -7.63
C CYS A 456 -16.17 -6.07 -7.40
N LEU A 457 -16.55 -5.89 -6.13
CA LEU A 457 -17.92 -5.70 -5.69
C LEU A 457 -17.98 -4.56 -4.66
N HIS A 458 -18.94 -3.67 -4.81
CA HIS A 458 -19.29 -2.62 -3.86
C HIS A 458 -20.78 -2.71 -3.51
N VAL A 459 -21.12 -2.63 -2.22
CA VAL A 459 -22.51 -2.62 -1.74
C VAL A 459 -22.76 -1.36 -0.92
N LEU A 460 -23.90 -0.69 -1.13
CA LEU A 460 -24.32 0.46 -0.34
C LEU A 460 -25.84 0.49 -0.17
N PHE A 461 -26.30 1.11 0.91
CA PHE A 461 -27.72 1.22 1.24
C PHE A 461 -28.14 2.68 1.24
N ARG A 462 -29.29 2.99 0.64
CA ARG A 462 -29.78 4.37 0.48
C ARG A 462 -31.27 4.45 0.79
N PRO A 463 -31.79 5.50 1.44
CA PRO A 463 -33.23 5.71 1.57
C PRO A 463 -33.90 5.74 0.18
N ALA A 464 -34.94 4.94 -0.01
CA ALA A 464 -35.69 4.91 -1.26
C ALA A 464 -36.38 6.27 -1.47
N PHE A 465 -36.09 6.92 -2.59
CA PHE A 465 -36.68 8.23 -2.92
C PHE A 465 -38.19 8.09 -3.20
N GLY A 466 -38.98 8.27 -2.14
CA GLY A 466 -40.44 8.14 -2.13
C GLY A 466 -41.07 8.27 -0.74
N ALA A 467 -40.28 8.14 0.33
CA ALA A 467 -40.72 8.31 1.73
C ALA A 467 -40.56 9.74 2.29
N CYS A 468 -40.08 10.71 1.49
CA CYS A 468 -40.03 12.13 1.84
C CYS A 468 -41.08 12.89 1.02
N PRO A 469 -41.90 13.81 1.59
CA PRO A 469 -42.89 14.57 0.83
C PRO A 469 -42.20 15.34 -0.31
N ARG A 470 -42.64 15.09 -1.54
CA ARG A 470 -42.06 15.65 -2.78
C ARG A 470 -41.92 17.17 -2.68
N ALA A 471 -40.69 17.67 -2.74
CA ALA A 471 -40.41 18.96 -3.36
C ALA A 471 -39.88 18.68 -4.78
N SER A 472 -40.68 19.04 -5.79
CA SER A 472 -40.37 18.91 -7.20
C SER A 472 -39.06 19.61 -7.57
N ARG A 473 -38.16 18.94 -8.28
CA ARG A 473 -37.35 19.54 -9.35
C ARG A 473 -36.73 18.47 -10.25
N SER A 474 -36.81 18.75 -11.54
CA SER A 474 -36.32 18.00 -12.70
C SER A 474 -34.84 17.67 -12.64
N MET A 475 -34.48 16.44 -13.02
CA MET A 475 -33.08 16.06 -13.30
C MET A 475 -32.56 16.79 -14.56
N PRO A 476 -31.29 17.23 -14.60
CA PRO A 476 -30.64 17.58 -15.84
C PRO A 476 -30.08 16.33 -16.52
N THR A 477 -30.36 16.19 -17.82
CA THR A 477 -29.63 15.32 -18.74
C THR A 477 -28.21 15.89 -18.91
N ILE A 478 -27.18 15.07 -18.71
CA ILE A 478 -25.79 15.44 -19.01
C ILE A 478 -25.35 14.62 -20.23
N LEU A 479 -24.88 15.34 -21.25
CA LEU A 479 -24.07 14.85 -22.37
C LEU A 479 -22.60 14.72 -21.94
#